data_AF-A0A371YPJ0-F1
#
_entry.id   AF-A0A371YPJ0-F1
#
_cell.length_a   1.000
_cell.length_b   1.000
_cell.length_c   1.000
_cell.angle_alpha   90.00
_cell.angle_beta   90.00
_cell.angle_gamma   90.00
#
_symmetry.space_group_name_H-M   'P 1'
#
loop_
_entity.id
_entity.type
_entity.pdbx_description
1 polymer ?
#
loop_
_entity_poly.entity_id
_entity_poly.type
_entity_poly.pdbx_seq_one_letter_code
_entity_poly.pdbx_strand_id
1 'polypeptide(L)'
;MSLAEINIEQLCNGCEKSVTQLKKRYKGKKYCSTCYARIFKKCLCPKCGLSARLPKNDDQAICNECIKKQPCIRCNQVNRPIGTLTEYGVVCNSCSVYFREVERCERCNVQSQKLTKISRFNDDLRVCPKCSTRDYETCPSCHKYRLLELDEKGNKVCKKCITQPNKPCIECKTMISAGCGDLCDDCYWIKNLWSKFHQNIYLFESSFLKKQYENYVLWLVDLVGAHQAALYLNKHTHFFIKTEMLWESNIPDADQLLLTLRTSGLRKFELVTQWLDQMHGVKISTINKNECSEIDQANKLIDQLPQPSLAFDVVFAYKQKLDEKMHQGKTSARSVRLAMKPAVALMLSIQDKQLLPDLAKVKAYLNEYSGQAAALTGFINFLNDQYDTDIDYISLKHSNFIKEASKRKLEKELISMLSPNTDFNVMVWVKNGLQLFHEMSYQDSLKIKLEMIVEIKDGYNVLYNNQNYWLPKNIDPSFKK
;
A
#
# COMPACT_ATOMS: atom_id res chain seq x y z
N MET A 1 53.13 32.02 1.29
CA MET A 1 53.47 31.37 2.58
C MET A 1 53.07 29.90 2.48
N SER A 2 54.03 29.00 2.70
CA SER A 2 53.91 27.56 2.45
C SER A 2 52.81 26.92 3.29
N LEU A 3 51.96 26.12 2.64
CA LEU A 3 51.05 25.17 3.29
C LEU A 3 51.88 24.25 4.20
N ALA A 4 51.77 24.44 5.52
CA ALA A 4 52.26 23.47 6.47
C ALA A 4 51.45 22.18 6.26
N GLU A 5 52.10 21.14 5.75
CA GLU A 5 51.57 19.78 5.74
C GLU A 5 51.30 19.39 7.20
N ILE A 6 50.03 19.40 7.60
CA ILE A 6 49.60 18.80 8.86
C ILE A 6 49.89 17.30 8.72
N ASN A 7 51.05 16.86 9.21
CA ASN A 7 51.41 15.46 9.30
C ASN A 7 50.48 14.81 10.33
N ILE A 8 49.37 14.25 9.87
CA ILE A 8 48.46 13.48 10.71
C ILE A 8 49.22 12.23 11.17
N GLU A 9 49.66 12.22 12.42
CA GLU A 9 50.26 11.04 13.05
C GLU A 9 49.24 9.89 13.11
N GLN A 10 49.66 8.70 12.68
CA GLN A 10 48.83 7.50 12.67
C GLN A 10 49.46 6.40 13.51
N LEU A 11 48.66 5.75 14.34
CA LEU A 11 49.12 4.65 15.18
C LEU A 11 49.39 3.38 14.34
N CYS A 12 50.56 2.78 14.50
CA CYS A 12 50.89 1.47 13.92
C CYS A 12 50.41 0.33 14.82
N ASN A 13 49.57 -0.58 14.32
CA ASN A 13 49.11 -1.75 15.10
C ASN A 13 50.19 -2.83 15.33
N GLY A 14 51.37 -2.70 14.72
CA GLY A 14 52.47 -3.66 14.90
C GLY A 14 53.49 -3.25 15.96
N CYS A 15 53.61 -1.95 16.27
CA CYS A 15 54.57 -1.43 17.26
C CYS A 15 53.99 -0.37 18.18
N GLU A 16 52.72 0.00 18.01
CA GLU A 16 51.98 0.98 18.81
C GLU A 16 52.59 2.39 18.84
N LYS A 17 53.53 2.67 17.94
CA LYS A 17 54.12 4.01 17.76
C LYS A 17 53.29 4.84 16.78
N SER A 18 53.16 6.12 17.08
CA SER A 18 52.71 7.15 16.13
C SER A 18 53.74 7.27 14.99
N VAL A 19 53.27 7.17 13.76
CA VAL A 19 54.09 7.31 12.55
C VAL A 19 53.41 8.23 11.54
N THR A 20 54.21 8.97 10.78
CA THR A 20 53.72 9.89 9.74
C THR A 20 53.21 9.15 8.49
N GLN A 21 53.75 7.96 8.20
CA GLN A 21 53.36 7.17 7.03
C GLN A 21 53.18 5.69 7.34
N LEU A 22 52.08 5.12 6.83
CA LEU A 22 51.79 3.69 6.90
C LEU A 22 52.09 3.02 5.56
N LYS A 23 52.76 1.87 5.61
CA LYS A 23 53.13 1.10 4.42
C LYS A 23 52.05 0.12 3.96
N LYS A 24 51.31 -0.48 4.90
CA LYS A 24 50.34 -1.55 4.59
C LYS A 24 49.12 -1.46 5.51
N ARG A 25 47.93 -1.69 4.93
CA ARG A 25 46.69 -1.98 5.65
C ARG A 25 46.28 -3.42 5.36
N TYR A 26 45.92 -4.18 6.39
CA TYR A 26 45.52 -5.59 6.28
C TYR A 26 44.46 -5.91 7.35
N LYS A 27 43.29 -6.40 6.93
CA LYS A 27 42.14 -6.73 7.80
C LYS A 27 41.88 -5.64 8.87
N GLY A 28 41.66 -4.40 8.44
CA GLY A 28 41.46 -3.25 9.35
C GLY A 28 42.71 -2.72 10.07
N LYS A 29 43.80 -3.48 10.19
CA LYS A 29 45.03 -3.10 10.89
C LYS A 29 46.02 -2.36 10.00
N LYS A 30 46.74 -1.40 10.59
CA LYS A 30 47.66 -0.45 9.96
C LYS A 30 49.10 -0.75 10.37
N TYR A 31 50.04 -0.82 9.41
CA TYR A 31 51.44 -1.16 9.67
C TYR A 31 52.40 -0.14 9.03
N CYS A 32 53.37 0.34 9.81
CA CYS A 32 54.48 1.17 9.34
C CYS A 32 55.46 0.34 8.48
N SER A 33 56.40 0.98 7.79
CA SER A 33 57.39 0.30 6.93
C SER A 33 58.20 -0.77 7.67
N THR A 34 58.63 -0.47 8.90
CA THR A 34 59.40 -1.40 9.75
C THR A 34 58.56 -2.62 10.14
N CYS A 35 57.34 -2.41 10.63
CA CYS A 35 56.42 -3.50 10.98
C CYS A 35 56.01 -4.30 9.75
N TYR A 36 55.84 -3.66 8.59
CA TYR A 36 55.56 -4.36 7.33
C TYR A 36 56.70 -5.32 6.98
N ALA A 37 57.96 -4.88 7.04
CA ALA A 37 59.10 -5.76 6.77
C ALA A 37 59.29 -6.87 7.81
N ARG A 38 58.95 -6.60 9.08
CA ARG A 38 59.04 -7.56 10.17
C ARG A 38 57.94 -8.63 10.11
N ILE A 39 56.68 -8.20 9.94
CA ILE A 39 55.49 -9.05 10.06
C ILE A 39 55.14 -9.73 8.74
N PHE A 40 55.42 -9.10 7.58
CA PHE A 40 55.08 -9.64 6.26
C PHE A 40 56.32 -10.22 5.58
N LYS A 41 56.39 -11.55 5.49
CA LYS A 41 57.52 -12.30 4.91
C LYS A 41 57.19 -12.81 3.52
N LYS A 42 58.21 -12.96 2.67
CA LYS A 42 58.04 -13.57 1.35
C LYS A 42 57.74 -15.06 1.53
N CYS A 43 56.61 -15.52 1.03
CA CYS A 43 56.23 -16.93 0.95
C CYS A 43 55.31 -17.16 -0.27
N LEU A 44 54.99 -18.41 -0.56
CA LEU A 44 54.08 -18.76 -1.66
C LEU A 44 52.63 -18.50 -1.23
N CYS A 45 51.84 -17.88 -2.10
CA CYS A 45 50.42 -17.68 -1.87
C CYS A 45 49.67 -19.03 -1.86
N PRO A 46 48.91 -19.36 -0.80
CA PRO A 46 48.17 -20.63 -0.73
C PRO A 46 47.16 -20.84 -1.87
N LYS A 47 46.68 -19.76 -2.51
CA LYS A 47 45.67 -19.82 -3.58
C LYS A 47 46.24 -19.89 -4.99
N CYS A 48 47.36 -19.23 -5.27
CA CYS A 48 47.91 -19.15 -6.64
C CYS A 48 49.36 -19.64 -6.76
N GLY A 49 50.01 -20.03 -5.67
CA GLY A 49 51.39 -20.52 -5.67
C GLY A 49 52.45 -19.45 -5.94
N LEU A 50 52.09 -18.20 -6.30
CA LEU A 50 53.05 -17.14 -6.59
C LEU A 50 53.67 -16.54 -5.31
N SER A 51 54.94 -16.12 -5.39
CA SER A 51 55.65 -15.47 -4.29
C SER A 51 55.05 -14.09 -3.95
N ALA A 52 54.66 -13.89 -2.70
CA ALA A 52 54.14 -12.63 -2.19
C ALA A 52 54.61 -12.38 -0.75
N ARG A 53 54.62 -11.11 -0.32
CA ARG A 53 54.82 -10.75 1.09
C ARG A 53 53.50 -10.91 1.86
N LEU A 54 53.40 -11.94 2.69
CA LEU A 54 52.21 -12.29 3.46
C LEU A 54 52.53 -12.23 4.97
N PRO A 55 51.54 -11.89 5.82
CA PRO A 55 51.71 -11.88 7.27
C PRO A 55 52.12 -13.27 7.80
N LYS A 56 53.15 -13.32 8.66
CA LYS A 56 53.66 -14.57 9.25
C LYS A 56 52.63 -15.28 10.14
N ASN A 57 51.69 -14.53 10.72
CA ASN A 57 50.76 -15.03 11.74
C ASN A 57 49.35 -15.33 11.16
N ASP A 58 49.22 -15.43 9.84
CA ASP A 58 47.93 -15.73 9.18
C ASP A 58 48.20 -16.67 8.00
N ASP A 59 48.12 -17.97 8.27
CA ASP A 59 48.42 -19.05 7.31
C ASP A 59 47.41 -19.10 6.15
N GLN A 60 46.25 -18.46 6.31
CA GLN A 60 45.24 -18.33 5.25
C GLN A 60 45.42 -17.07 4.41
N ALA A 61 46.46 -16.27 4.68
CA ALA A 61 46.69 -15.04 3.93
C ALA A 61 47.00 -15.33 2.46
N ILE A 62 46.24 -14.71 1.57
CA ILE A 62 46.43 -14.79 0.12
C ILE A 62 47.03 -13.48 -0.43
N CYS A 63 47.67 -13.55 -1.59
CA CYS A 63 48.27 -12.39 -2.24
C CYS A 63 47.21 -11.36 -2.69
N ASN A 64 47.63 -10.10 -2.84
CA ASN A 64 46.73 -9.01 -3.26
C ASN A 64 45.96 -9.31 -4.57
N GLU A 65 46.58 -10.00 -5.53
CA GLU A 65 45.92 -10.37 -6.78
C GLU A 65 44.80 -11.39 -6.57
N CYS A 66 45.00 -12.35 -5.66
CA CYS A 66 43.97 -13.28 -5.25
C CYS A 66 42.84 -12.59 -4.46
N ILE A 67 43.16 -11.57 -3.66
CA ILE A 67 42.17 -10.76 -2.93
C ILE A 67 41.30 -9.96 -3.92
N LYS A 68 41.88 -9.35 -4.96
CA LYS A 68 41.11 -8.61 -5.99
C LYS A 68 40.07 -9.45 -6.73
N LYS A 69 40.28 -10.76 -6.80
CA LYS A 69 39.36 -11.72 -7.43
C LYS A 69 38.24 -12.19 -6.50
N GLN A 70 38.28 -11.88 -5.21
CA GLN A 70 37.19 -12.25 -4.30
C GLN A 70 35.95 -11.36 -4.52
N PRO A 71 34.74 -11.92 -4.40
CA PRO A 71 33.52 -11.13 -4.46
C PRO A 71 33.43 -10.17 -3.26
N CYS A 72 32.79 -9.02 -3.47
CA CYS A 72 32.49 -8.11 -2.37
C CYS A 72 31.50 -8.75 -1.39
N ILE A 73 31.82 -8.78 -0.10
CA ILE A 73 30.95 -9.39 0.93
C ILE A 73 29.56 -8.75 1.05
N ARG A 74 29.35 -7.53 0.53
CA ARG A 74 28.04 -6.84 0.55
C ARG A 74 27.24 -7.03 -0.73
N CYS A 75 27.84 -6.79 -1.89
CA CYS A 75 27.12 -6.80 -3.17
C CYS A 75 27.37 -8.04 -4.03
N ASN A 76 28.23 -8.96 -3.56
CA ASN A 76 28.66 -10.18 -4.23
C ASN A 76 29.29 -10.00 -5.63
N GLN A 77 29.59 -8.76 -6.04
CA GLN A 77 30.23 -8.49 -7.33
C GLN A 77 31.74 -8.75 -7.28
N VAL A 78 32.27 -9.33 -8.35
CA VAL A 78 33.70 -9.57 -8.58
C VAL A 78 34.34 -8.47 -9.43
N ASN A 79 35.69 -8.42 -9.48
CA ASN A 79 36.47 -7.49 -10.31
C ASN A 79 36.21 -5.99 -10.06
N ARG A 80 35.72 -5.63 -8.87
CA ARG A 80 35.58 -4.23 -8.46
C ARG A 80 36.83 -3.76 -7.72
N PRO A 81 37.24 -2.49 -7.87
CA PRO A 81 38.32 -1.93 -7.06
C PRO A 81 38.05 -2.13 -5.56
N ILE A 82 39.05 -2.63 -4.83
CA ILE A 82 38.94 -2.86 -3.39
C ILE A 82 38.88 -1.51 -2.67
N GLY A 83 37.82 -1.29 -1.90
CA GLY A 83 37.70 -0.11 -1.05
C GLY A 83 38.25 -0.36 0.36
N THR A 84 37.96 -1.52 0.93
CA THR A 84 38.41 -1.89 2.28
C THR A 84 38.51 -3.42 2.39
N LEU A 85 39.48 -3.89 3.19
CA LEU A 85 39.62 -5.28 3.57
C LEU A 85 39.26 -5.43 5.06
N THR A 86 38.14 -6.09 5.33
CA THR A 86 37.65 -6.38 6.68
C THR A 86 38.14 -7.75 7.13
N GLU A 87 37.91 -8.11 8.40
CA GLU A 87 38.20 -9.46 8.90
C GLU A 87 37.35 -10.53 8.20
N TYR A 88 36.12 -10.20 7.82
CA TYR A 88 35.17 -11.08 7.15
C TYR A 88 35.36 -11.16 5.63
N GLY A 89 36.17 -10.28 5.04
CA GLY A 89 36.48 -10.32 3.61
C GLY A 89 36.53 -8.95 2.93
N VAL A 90 36.55 -9.00 1.59
CA VAL A 90 36.76 -7.85 0.70
C VAL A 90 35.49 -7.04 0.54
N VAL A 91 35.62 -5.71 0.64
CA VAL A 91 34.55 -4.76 0.33
C VAL A 91 34.98 -3.91 -0.86
N CYS A 92 34.16 -3.86 -1.91
CA CYS A 92 34.43 -3.01 -3.07
C CYS A 92 34.31 -1.51 -2.72
N ASN A 93 34.94 -0.65 -3.52
CA ASN A 93 34.98 0.79 -3.26
C ASN A 93 33.57 1.40 -3.07
N SER A 94 32.62 1.03 -3.93
CA SER A 94 31.22 1.49 -3.84
C SER A 94 30.51 1.01 -2.57
N CYS A 95 30.87 -0.15 -2.02
CA CYS A 95 30.29 -0.68 -0.80
C CYS A 95 31.02 -0.22 0.47
N SER A 96 32.27 0.25 0.36
CA SER A 96 33.09 0.62 1.51
C SER A 96 32.45 1.67 2.41
N VAL A 97 31.60 2.55 1.83
CA VAL A 97 30.86 3.57 2.58
C VAL A 97 29.92 3.01 3.65
N TYR A 98 29.43 1.77 3.50
CA TYR A 98 28.54 1.12 4.48
C TYR A 98 29.30 0.45 5.64
N PHE A 99 30.63 0.39 5.55
CA PHE A 99 31.51 -0.18 6.57
C PHE A 99 32.29 0.91 7.32
N ARG A 100 31.93 2.18 7.11
CA ARG A 100 32.47 3.32 7.85
C ARG A 100 31.66 3.53 9.12
N GLU A 101 32.30 4.07 10.14
CA GLU A 101 31.63 4.52 11.36
C GLU A 101 30.61 5.62 11.03
N VAL A 102 29.52 5.63 11.79
CA VAL A 102 28.47 6.65 11.66
C VAL A 102 28.95 7.91 12.38
N GLU A 103 29.09 8.99 11.65
CA GLU A 103 29.51 10.29 12.20
C GLU A 103 28.46 11.36 11.90
N ARG A 104 28.50 12.48 12.62
CA ARG A 104 27.56 13.59 12.39
C ARG A 104 28.06 14.50 11.27
N CYS A 105 27.13 14.94 10.42
CA CYS A 105 27.39 15.97 9.42
C CYS A 105 27.77 17.29 10.10
N GLU A 106 28.92 17.86 9.75
CA GLU A 106 29.40 19.11 10.37
C GLU A 106 28.54 20.33 10.01
N ARG A 107 27.69 20.22 8.97
CA ARG A 107 26.80 21.31 8.53
C ARG A 107 25.37 21.21 9.06
N CYS A 108 24.80 20.01 9.14
CA CYS A 108 23.38 19.82 9.50
C CYS A 108 23.15 18.87 10.69
N ASN A 109 24.23 18.37 11.30
CA ASN A 109 24.22 17.50 12.47
C ASN A 109 23.55 16.12 12.29
N VAL A 110 23.06 15.80 11.08
CA VAL A 110 22.45 14.49 10.75
C VAL A 110 23.53 13.40 10.72
N GLN A 111 23.24 12.25 11.32
CA GLN A 111 24.09 11.06 11.29
C GLN A 111 24.23 10.51 9.86
N SER A 112 25.46 10.21 9.45
CA SER A 112 25.75 9.64 8.14
C SER A 112 27.06 8.86 8.11
N GLN A 113 27.10 7.77 7.35
CA GLN A 113 28.33 7.05 7.00
C GLN A 113 28.96 7.57 5.69
N LYS A 114 28.26 8.48 4.99
CA LYS A 114 28.60 8.98 3.65
C LYS A 114 29.07 10.44 3.69
N LEU A 115 29.88 10.78 4.69
CA LEU A 115 30.44 12.11 4.82
C LEU A 115 31.56 12.34 3.78
N THR A 116 31.55 13.51 3.16
CA THR A 116 32.56 13.94 2.18
C THR A 116 32.92 15.40 2.39
N LYS A 117 34.16 15.76 2.06
CA LYS A 117 34.59 17.16 1.95
C LYS A 117 34.32 17.66 0.54
N ILE A 118 33.88 18.91 0.42
CA ILE A 118 33.51 19.53 -0.87
C ILE A 118 34.35 20.79 -1.06
N SER A 119 35.35 20.72 -1.94
CA SER A 119 36.30 21.82 -2.18
C SER A 119 35.61 23.12 -2.57
N ARG A 120 34.61 23.07 -3.46
CA ARG A 120 33.88 24.26 -3.95
C ARG A 120 33.11 25.05 -2.90
N PHE A 121 32.95 24.54 -1.67
CA PHE A 121 32.33 25.30 -0.58
C PHE A 121 33.32 26.09 0.28
N ASN A 122 34.64 25.88 0.10
CA ASN A 122 35.71 26.59 0.80
C ASN A 122 35.59 26.62 2.35
N ASP A 123 34.90 25.67 2.96
CA ASP A 123 34.71 25.58 4.42
C ASP A 123 35.34 24.32 5.05
N ASP A 124 35.93 23.45 4.23
CA ASP A 124 36.57 22.18 4.61
C ASP A 124 35.68 21.22 5.45
N LEU A 125 34.36 21.45 5.45
CA LEU A 125 33.42 20.69 6.26
C LEU A 125 33.16 19.28 5.68
N ARG A 126 33.11 18.27 6.55
CA ARG A 126 32.63 16.92 6.25
C ARG A 126 31.11 16.89 6.28
N VAL A 127 30.50 16.83 5.10
CA VAL A 127 29.06 16.97 4.91
C VAL A 127 28.40 15.69 4.41
N CYS A 128 27.14 15.49 4.80
CA CYS A 128 26.30 14.38 4.32
C CYS A 128 25.91 14.56 2.84
N PRO A 129 25.38 13.51 2.17
CA PRO A 129 24.99 13.58 0.76
C PRO A 129 24.04 14.74 0.44
N LYS A 130 23.05 15.01 1.29
CA LYS A 130 22.11 16.14 1.13
C LYS A 130 22.82 17.49 1.13
N CYS A 131 23.70 17.71 2.10
CA CYS A 131 24.47 18.96 2.19
C CYS A 131 25.53 19.07 1.09
N SER A 132 26.03 17.94 0.58
CA SER A 132 27.03 17.89 -0.49
C SER A 132 26.48 18.29 -1.87
N THR A 133 25.16 18.23 -2.06
CA THR A 133 24.46 18.59 -3.31
C THR A 133 23.50 19.76 -3.13
N ARG A 134 23.70 20.60 -2.11
CA ARG A 134 22.77 21.70 -1.79
C ARG A 134 22.65 22.76 -2.90
N ASP A 135 23.65 22.83 -3.75
CA ASP A 135 23.84 23.76 -4.86
C ASP A 135 23.54 23.10 -6.22
N TYR A 136 22.94 21.90 -6.21
CA TYR A 136 22.52 21.24 -7.42
C TYR A 136 21.13 21.74 -7.81
N GLU A 137 20.90 21.80 -9.12
CA GLU A 137 19.63 22.18 -9.73
C GLU A 137 19.29 21.15 -10.83
N THR A 138 18.04 21.16 -11.30
CA THR A 138 17.61 20.28 -12.40
C THR A 138 18.04 20.92 -13.72
N CYS A 139 18.95 20.26 -14.45
CA CYS A 139 19.38 20.75 -15.76
C CYS A 139 18.19 20.84 -16.73
N PRO A 140 17.93 21.98 -17.40
CA PRO A 140 16.80 22.12 -18.31
C PRO A 140 16.95 21.27 -19.58
N SER A 141 18.18 20.92 -19.98
CA SER A 141 18.42 20.12 -21.20
C SER A 141 18.28 18.62 -20.99
N CYS A 142 18.74 18.07 -19.86
CA CYS A 142 18.72 16.61 -19.61
C CYS A 142 17.87 16.18 -18.41
N HIS A 143 17.24 17.14 -17.72
CA HIS A 143 16.38 16.94 -16.56
C HIS A 143 17.03 16.15 -15.40
N LYS A 144 18.37 16.06 -15.35
CA LYS A 144 19.10 15.44 -14.24
C LYS A 144 19.49 16.47 -13.20
N TYR A 145 19.29 16.12 -11.93
CA TYR A 145 19.66 16.94 -10.77
C TYR A 145 21.18 16.91 -10.54
N ARG A 146 21.88 18.01 -10.88
CA ARG A 146 23.35 18.10 -10.92
C ARG A 146 23.81 19.55 -10.68
N LEU A 147 25.11 19.74 -10.49
CA LEU A 147 25.72 21.08 -10.51
C LEU A 147 25.57 21.68 -11.93
N LEU A 148 25.08 22.92 -12.00
CA LEU A 148 24.89 23.66 -13.25
C LEU A 148 25.95 24.76 -13.39
N GLU A 149 26.34 25.04 -14.63
CA GLU A 149 27.25 26.09 -15.05
C GLU A 149 26.52 26.97 -16.09
N LEU A 150 26.94 28.22 -16.27
CA LEU A 150 26.39 29.09 -17.30
C LEU A 150 26.95 28.71 -18.67
N ASP A 151 26.09 28.51 -19.67
CA ASP A 151 26.51 28.40 -21.06
C ASP A 151 26.85 29.78 -21.67
N GLU A 152 27.33 29.79 -22.92
CA GLU A 152 27.65 31.01 -23.67
C GLU A 152 26.46 31.96 -23.85
N LYS A 153 25.23 31.47 -23.66
CA LYS A 153 23.97 32.21 -23.78
C LYS A 153 23.42 32.65 -22.42
N GLY A 154 24.12 32.37 -21.33
CA GLY A 154 23.71 32.70 -19.95
C GLY A 154 22.68 31.75 -19.34
N ASN A 155 22.40 30.59 -19.96
CA ASN A 155 21.53 29.58 -19.38
C ASN A 155 22.30 28.66 -18.43
N LYS A 156 21.67 28.30 -17.30
CA LYS A 156 22.21 27.29 -16.39
C LYS A 156 21.99 25.88 -16.94
N VAL A 157 23.07 25.19 -17.30
CA VAL A 157 23.04 23.80 -17.80
C VAL A 157 24.17 22.97 -17.19
N CYS A 158 24.05 21.65 -17.16
CA CYS A 158 25.10 20.81 -16.60
C CYS A 158 26.32 20.75 -17.52
N LYS A 159 27.53 20.63 -16.96
CA LYS A 159 28.79 20.55 -17.71
C LYS A 159 28.77 19.61 -18.92
N LYS A 160 28.13 18.44 -18.80
CA LYS A 160 28.00 17.48 -19.91
C LYS A 160 27.25 18.06 -21.11
N CYS A 161 26.15 18.76 -20.86
CA CYS A 161 25.35 19.42 -21.89
C CYS A 161 26.05 20.65 -22.48
N ILE A 162 26.97 21.28 -21.75
CA ILE A 162 27.82 22.36 -22.28
C ILE A 162 28.85 21.78 -23.25
N THR A 163 29.64 20.80 -22.80
CA THR A 163 30.74 20.25 -23.61
C THR A 163 30.24 19.56 -24.87
N GLN A 164 29.12 18.85 -24.77
CA GLN A 164 28.49 18.17 -25.90
C GLN A 164 26.98 18.26 -25.71
N PRO A 165 26.25 19.14 -26.43
CA PRO A 165 24.81 19.30 -26.21
C PRO A 165 24.04 18.00 -26.42
N ASN A 166 24.33 17.29 -27.50
CA ASN A 166 23.60 16.10 -27.92
C ASN A 166 24.54 14.92 -28.23
N LYS A 167 24.04 13.71 -28.02
CA LYS A 167 24.63 12.44 -28.45
C LYS A 167 23.56 11.54 -29.07
N PRO A 168 23.90 10.63 -30.00
CA PRO A 168 22.94 9.67 -30.52
C PRO A 168 22.66 8.58 -29.46
N CYS A 169 21.40 8.17 -29.34
CA CYS A 169 21.02 6.94 -28.64
C CYS A 169 21.79 5.75 -29.24
N ILE A 170 22.34 4.86 -28.43
CA ILE A 170 23.12 3.73 -28.95
C ILE A 170 22.27 2.75 -29.76
N GLU A 171 20.96 2.66 -29.46
CA GLU A 171 20.00 1.74 -30.08
C GLU A 171 19.37 2.33 -31.33
N CYS A 172 18.54 3.38 -31.20
CA CYS A 172 17.78 3.96 -32.31
C CYS A 172 18.45 5.15 -33.01
N LYS A 173 19.64 5.58 -32.55
CA LYS A 173 20.39 6.73 -33.07
C LYS A 173 19.72 8.11 -32.93
N THR A 174 18.51 8.21 -32.39
CA THR A 174 17.86 9.50 -32.10
C THR A 174 18.75 10.38 -31.21
N MET A 175 18.86 11.66 -31.54
CA MET A 175 19.66 12.61 -30.78
C MET A 175 19.02 12.89 -29.42
N ILE A 176 19.78 12.70 -28.35
CA ILE A 176 19.39 12.98 -26.96
C ILE A 176 20.41 13.89 -26.30
N SER A 177 20.00 14.64 -25.29
CA SER A 177 20.90 15.48 -24.49
C SER A 177 22.04 14.65 -23.90
N ALA A 178 23.30 15.07 -24.07
CA ALA A 178 24.44 14.23 -23.65
C ALA A 178 24.52 13.98 -22.13
N GLY A 179 23.82 14.80 -21.34
CA GLY A 179 23.64 14.59 -19.91
C GLY A 179 22.82 13.33 -19.56
N CYS A 180 22.03 12.80 -20.49
CA CYS A 180 21.22 11.58 -20.35
C CYS A 180 22.08 10.29 -20.41
N GLY A 181 21.44 9.15 -20.13
CA GLY A 181 22.05 7.83 -20.32
C GLY A 181 22.36 7.56 -21.80
N ASP A 182 22.87 6.37 -22.11
CA ASP A 182 23.24 6.03 -23.51
C ASP A 182 22.04 5.64 -24.37
N LEU A 183 20.89 5.41 -23.74
CA LEU A 183 19.61 5.16 -24.38
C LEU A 183 18.72 6.41 -24.27
N CYS A 184 17.90 6.64 -25.28
CA CYS A 184 16.73 7.52 -25.14
C CYS A 184 15.71 6.89 -24.18
N ASP A 185 14.76 7.69 -23.71
CA ASP A 185 13.76 7.21 -22.74
C ASP A 185 12.93 6.05 -23.30
N ASP A 186 12.53 6.09 -24.57
CA ASP A 186 11.77 5.01 -25.21
C ASP A 186 12.54 3.69 -25.24
N CYS A 187 13.78 3.71 -25.74
CA CYS A 187 14.63 2.51 -25.77
C CYS A 187 14.94 2.00 -24.36
N TYR A 188 15.11 2.90 -23.39
CA TYR A 188 15.30 2.52 -21.99
C TYR A 188 14.06 1.78 -21.45
N TRP A 189 12.86 2.33 -21.66
CA TRP A 189 11.62 1.74 -21.16
C TRP A 189 11.24 0.45 -21.86
N ILE A 190 11.43 0.35 -23.18
CA ILE A 190 11.27 -0.91 -23.93
C ILE A 190 12.20 -1.98 -23.36
N LYS A 191 13.48 -1.66 -23.17
CA LYS A 191 14.45 -2.61 -22.61
C LYS A 191 14.10 -3.03 -21.18
N ASN A 192 13.66 -2.09 -20.35
CA ASN A 192 13.23 -2.36 -18.98
C ASN A 192 11.98 -3.25 -18.95
N LEU A 193 10.99 -2.96 -19.80
CA LEU A 193 9.77 -3.76 -19.94
C LEU A 193 10.11 -5.20 -20.30
N TRP A 194 10.89 -5.42 -21.35
CA TRP A 194 11.23 -6.77 -21.80
C TRP A 194 12.13 -7.50 -20.80
N SER A 195 13.03 -6.79 -20.10
CA SER A 195 13.78 -7.38 -18.99
C SER A 195 12.85 -7.88 -17.88
N LYS A 196 11.78 -7.16 -17.55
CA LYS A 196 10.78 -7.61 -16.55
C LYS A 196 9.93 -8.75 -17.09
N PHE A 197 9.50 -8.68 -18.35
CA PHE A 197 8.77 -9.76 -19.01
C PHE A 197 9.55 -11.07 -18.96
N HIS A 198 10.83 -11.05 -19.36
CA HIS A 198 11.69 -12.23 -19.34
C HIS A 198 11.93 -12.77 -17.93
N GLN A 199 11.87 -11.93 -16.89
CA GLN A 199 11.91 -12.42 -15.51
C GLN A 199 10.58 -13.08 -15.11
N ASN A 200 9.46 -12.43 -15.45
CA ASN A 200 8.13 -12.87 -15.04
C ASN A 200 7.65 -14.12 -15.78
N ILE A 201 8.09 -14.36 -17.02
CA ILE A 201 7.65 -15.51 -17.82
C ILE A 201 8.06 -16.85 -17.18
N TYR A 202 9.13 -16.88 -16.37
CA TYR A 202 9.56 -18.06 -15.63
C TYR A 202 8.65 -18.41 -14.45
N LEU A 203 7.72 -17.53 -14.08
CA LEU A 203 6.73 -17.80 -13.04
C LEU A 203 5.59 -18.70 -13.52
N PHE A 204 5.46 -18.89 -14.84
CA PHE A 204 4.39 -19.67 -15.42
C PHE A 204 4.89 -21.04 -15.88
N GLU A 205 4.08 -22.07 -15.70
CA GLU A 205 4.35 -23.42 -16.22
C GLU A 205 3.78 -23.57 -17.63
N SER A 206 2.49 -23.22 -17.81
CA SER A 206 1.75 -23.36 -19.08
C SER A 206 2.40 -22.59 -20.24
N SER A 207 2.70 -23.30 -21.33
CA SER A 207 3.20 -22.70 -22.57
C SER A 207 2.14 -21.82 -23.26
N PHE A 208 0.87 -22.21 -23.15
CA PHE A 208 -0.25 -21.42 -23.64
C PHE A 208 -0.34 -20.08 -22.89
N LEU A 209 -0.29 -20.12 -21.56
CA LEU A 209 -0.30 -18.90 -20.73
C LEU A 209 0.86 -17.98 -21.05
N LYS A 210 2.08 -18.52 -21.23
CA LYS A 210 3.25 -17.72 -21.62
C LYS A 210 3.02 -16.94 -22.91
N LYS A 211 2.43 -17.59 -23.91
CA LYS A 211 2.08 -16.94 -25.19
C LYS A 211 1.02 -15.87 -25.01
N GLN A 212 -0.03 -16.13 -24.23
CA GLN A 212 -1.08 -15.14 -23.96
C GLN A 212 -0.56 -13.96 -23.14
N TYR A 213 0.35 -14.19 -22.20
CA TYR A 213 1.01 -13.16 -21.44
C TYR A 213 1.87 -12.26 -22.34
N GLU A 214 2.60 -12.82 -23.31
CA GLU A 214 3.33 -12.04 -24.32
C GLU A 214 2.38 -11.19 -25.19
N ASN A 215 1.30 -11.79 -25.71
CA ASN A 215 0.28 -11.07 -26.47
C ASN A 215 -0.32 -9.91 -25.67
N TYR A 216 -0.56 -10.13 -24.39
CA TYR A 216 -1.02 -9.08 -23.47
C TYR A 216 -0.02 -7.95 -23.33
N VAL A 217 1.28 -8.26 -23.17
CA VAL A 217 2.33 -7.23 -23.05
C VAL A 217 2.44 -6.40 -24.32
N LEU A 218 2.38 -7.03 -25.49
CA LEU A 218 2.39 -6.34 -26.78
C LEU A 218 1.19 -5.38 -26.89
N TRP A 219 -0.02 -5.88 -26.64
CA TRP A 219 -1.23 -5.04 -26.61
C TRP A 219 -1.14 -3.90 -25.61
N LEU A 220 -0.56 -4.15 -24.42
CA LEU A 220 -0.41 -3.13 -23.38
C LEU A 220 0.54 -2.02 -23.82
N VAL A 221 1.63 -2.36 -24.51
CA VAL A 221 2.57 -1.37 -25.07
C VAL A 221 1.89 -0.50 -26.11
N ASP A 222 1.12 -1.11 -27.01
CA ASP A 222 0.39 -0.37 -28.05
C ASP A 222 -0.66 0.58 -27.44
N LEU A 223 -1.29 0.19 -26.33
CA LEU A 223 -2.32 1.00 -25.67
C LEU A 223 -1.75 2.17 -24.84
N VAL A 224 -0.76 1.92 -23.98
CA VAL A 224 -0.31 2.92 -22.97
C VAL A 224 1.15 3.36 -23.13
N GLY A 225 1.88 2.78 -24.09
CA GLY A 225 3.31 3.01 -24.28
C GLY A 225 4.20 2.23 -23.30
N ALA A 226 5.47 2.04 -23.69
CA ALA A 226 6.42 1.18 -22.98
C ALA A 226 6.69 1.62 -21.53
N HIS A 227 6.69 2.92 -21.24
CA HIS A 227 6.90 3.44 -19.89
C HIS A 227 5.80 2.97 -18.92
N GLN A 228 4.53 3.23 -19.26
CA GLN A 228 3.41 2.84 -18.41
C GLN A 228 3.25 1.32 -18.36
N ALA A 229 3.42 0.64 -19.49
CA ALA A 229 3.43 -0.82 -19.53
C ALA A 229 4.45 -1.41 -18.54
N ALA A 230 5.67 -0.85 -18.49
CA ALA A 230 6.72 -1.31 -17.59
C ALA A 230 6.39 -1.09 -16.11
N LEU A 231 5.63 -0.04 -15.77
CA LEU A 231 5.16 0.23 -14.41
C LEU A 231 4.06 -0.76 -13.99
N TYR A 232 3.13 -1.06 -14.91
CA TYR A 232 2.01 -1.95 -14.63
C TYR A 232 2.38 -3.43 -14.64
N LEU A 233 3.38 -3.83 -15.44
CA LEU A 233 3.63 -5.23 -15.77
C LEU A 233 3.65 -6.14 -14.54
N ASN A 234 4.46 -5.84 -13.53
CA ASN A 234 4.57 -6.67 -12.32
C ASN A 234 3.25 -6.77 -11.56
N LYS A 235 2.47 -5.69 -11.47
CA LYS A 235 1.15 -5.73 -10.85
C LYS A 235 0.24 -6.66 -11.65
N HIS A 236 0.24 -6.57 -12.98
CA HIS A 236 -0.62 -7.37 -13.84
C HIS A 236 -0.17 -8.83 -13.93
N THR A 237 1.11 -9.15 -13.77
CA THR A 237 1.60 -10.54 -13.64
C THR A 237 0.85 -11.29 -12.53
N HIS A 238 0.48 -10.62 -11.43
CA HIS A 238 -0.28 -11.24 -10.35
C HIS A 238 -1.68 -11.70 -10.76
N PHE A 239 -2.29 -11.09 -11.79
CA PHE A 239 -3.53 -11.61 -12.37
C PHE A 239 -3.28 -13.01 -12.93
N PHE A 240 -2.29 -13.14 -13.81
CA PHE A 240 -1.99 -14.38 -14.51
C PHE A 240 -1.57 -15.49 -13.54
N ILE A 241 -0.75 -15.18 -12.52
CA ILE A 241 -0.39 -16.13 -11.46
C ILE A 241 -1.65 -16.66 -10.75
N LYS A 242 -2.55 -15.75 -10.34
CA LYS A 242 -3.77 -16.16 -9.60
C LYS A 242 -4.74 -16.98 -10.44
N THR A 243 -4.71 -16.81 -11.75
CA THR A 243 -5.61 -17.49 -12.67
C THR A 243 -4.96 -18.65 -13.40
N GLU A 244 -3.69 -18.99 -13.13
CA GLU A 244 -2.88 -19.89 -13.97
C GLU A 244 -3.56 -21.21 -14.30
N MET A 245 -4.22 -21.82 -13.31
CA MET A 245 -4.98 -23.08 -13.48
C MET A 245 -6.12 -22.99 -14.51
N LEU A 246 -6.58 -21.78 -14.87
CA LEU A 246 -7.60 -21.56 -15.88
C LEU A 246 -7.03 -21.51 -17.31
N TRP A 247 -5.71 -21.41 -17.47
CA TRP A 247 -5.02 -21.18 -18.75
C TRP A 247 -4.36 -22.45 -19.32
N GLU A 248 -4.95 -23.62 -19.08
CA GLU A 248 -4.39 -24.90 -19.53
C GLU A 248 -4.31 -25.00 -21.06
N SER A 249 -5.44 -24.83 -21.75
CA SER A 249 -5.50 -24.93 -23.22
C SER A 249 -6.35 -23.85 -23.89
N ASN A 250 -7.13 -23.09 -23.13
CA ASN A 250 -8.09 -22.10 -23.65
C ASN A 250 -8.03 -20.80 -22.86
N ILE A 251 -8.61 -19.74 -23.42
CA ILE A 251 -8.82 -18.47 -22.71
C ILE A 251 -9.90 -18.70 -21.64
N PRO A 252 -9.67 -18.29 -20.37
CA PRO A 252 -10.68 -18.40 -19.32
C PRO A 252 -11.95 -17.62 -19.67
N ASP A 253 -13.11 -18.21 -19.39
CA ASP A 253 -14.38 -17.51 -19.56
C ASP A 253 -14.64 -16.51 -18.43
N ALA A 254 -15.68 -15.68 -18.62
CA ALA A 254 -16.01 -14.59 -17.70
C ALA A 254 -16.41 -15.10 -16.31
N ASP A 255 -17.07 -16.25 -16.22
CA ASP A 255 -17.58 -16.80 -14.97
C ASP A 255 -16.43 -17.46 -14.17
N GLN A 256 -15.53 -18.18 -14.83
CA GLN A 256 -14.31 -18.71 -14.23
C GLN A 256 -13.43 -17.60 -13.62
N LEU A 257 -13.25 -16.50 -14.35
CA LEU A 257 -12.51 -15.34 -13.86
C LEU A 257 -13.21 -14.66 -12.69
N LEU A 258 -14.53 -14.51 -12.75
CA LEU A 258 -15.31 -13.90 -11.67
C LEU A 258 -15.31 -14.76 -10.39
N LEU A 259 -15.41 -16.09 -10.52
CA LEU A 259 -15.33 -17.02 -9.39
C LEU A 259 -13.96 -16.93 -8.70
N THR A 260 -12.88 -16.90 -9.49
CA THR A 260 -11.50 -16.94 -8.98
C THR A 260 -11.05 -15.60 -8.39
N LEU A 261 -11.31 -14.49 -9.09
CA LEU A 261 -10.80 -13.16 -8.72
C LEU A 261 -11.80 -12.33 -7.92
N ARG A 262 -13.09 -12.67 -7.99
CA ARG A 262 -14.21 -11.86 -7.47
C ARG A 262 -14.23 -10.46 -8.08
N THR A 263 -15.21 -9.65 -7.70
CA THR A 263 -15.36 -8.28 -8.24
C THR A 263 -14.19 -7.35 -7.89
N SER A 264 -13.57 -7.58 -6.73
CA SER A 264 -12.46 -6.76 -6.23
C SER A 264 -11.17 -7.03 -7.00
N GLY A 265 -10.89 -8.31 -7.31
CA GLY A 265 -9.76 -8.70 -8.14
C GLY A 265 -9.89 -8.17 -9.56
N LEU A 266 -11.06 -8.31 -10.18
CA LEU A 266 -11.30 -7.81 -11.54
C LEU A 266 -11.12 -6.29 -11.64
N ARG A 267 -11.60 -5.51 -10.66
CA ARG A 267 -11.35 -4.06 -10.58
C ARG A 267 -9.86 -3.72 -10.48
N LYS A 268 -9.08 -4.51 -9.74
CA LYS A 268 -7.64 -4.28 -9.59
C LYS A 268 -6.87 -4.43 -10.91
N PHE A 269 -7.39 -5.25 -11.82
CA PHE A 269 -6.77 -5.64 -13.09
C PHE A 269 -7.59 -5.20 -14.30
N GLU A 270 -8.17 -4.00 -14.25
CA GLU A 270 -9.08 -3.47 -15.27
C GLU A 270 -8.48 -3.52 -16.69
N LEU A 271 -7.21 -3.14 -16.87
CA LEU A 271 -6.53 -3.22 -18.17
C LEU A 271 -6.38 -4.65 -18.70
N VAL A 272 -6.24 -5.65 -17.82
CA VAL A 272 -6.21 -7.06 -18.23
C VAL A 272 -7.62 -7.51 -18.65
N THR A 273 -8.64 -7.09 -17.90
CA THR A 273 -10.03 -7.40 -18.27
C THR A 273 -10.46 -6.73 -19.57
N GLN A 274 -9.98 -5.51 -19.83
CA GLN A 274 -10.21 -4.81 -21.08
C GLN A 274 -9.54 -5.53 -22.26
N TRP A 275 -8.31 -6.01 -22.08
CA TRP A 275 -7.62 -6.82 -23.09
C TRP A 275 -8.39 -8.11 -23.41
N LEU A 276 -8.85 -8.82 -22.37
CA LEU A 276 -9.66 -10.04 -22.53
C LEU A 276 -10.97 -9.80 -23.29
N ASP A 277 -11.65 -8.69 -23.04
CA ASP A 277 -12.84 -8.29 -23.79
C ASP A 277 -12.50 -7.97 -25.25
N GLN A 278 -11.50 -7.12 -25.48
CA GLN A 278 -11.15 -6.64 -26.83
C GLN A 278 -10.57 -7.73 -27.74
N MET A 279 -9.67 -8.56 -27.21
CA MET A 279 -8.92 -9.54 -28.00
C MET A 279 -9.56 -10.93 -28.01
N HIS A 280 -10.41 -11.24 -27.02
CA HIS A 280 -10.98 -12.58 -26.84
C HIS A 280 -12.49 -12.58 -26.62
N GLY A 281 -13.16 -11.41 -26.59
CA GLY A 281 -14.62 -11.32 -26.42
C GLY A 281 -15.12 -11.70 -25.02
N VAL A 282 -14.25 -11.77 -24.01
CA VAL A 282 -14.62 -12.19 -22.65
C VAL A 282 -15.31 -11.04 -21.91
N LYS A 283 -16.63 -10.95 -22.06
CA LYS A 283 -17.46 -9.92 -21.41
C LYS A 283 -17.91 -10.33 -20.03
N ILE A 284 -17.35 -9.69 -19.00
CA ILE A 284 -17.78 -9.91 -17.62
C ILE A 284 -19.03 -9.08 -17.31
N SER A 285 -20.18 -9.75 -17.28
CA SER A 285 -21.51 -9.18 -17.00
C SER A 285 -21.54 -8.32 -15.72
N THR A 286 -22.15 -7.15 -15.82
CA THR A 286 -22.40 -6.25 -14.67
C THR A 286 -23.36 -6.88 -13.66
N ILE A 287 -24.27 -7.74 -14.10
CA ILE A 287 -25.21 -8.47 -13.24
C ILE A 287 -24.44 -9.44 -12.35
N ASN A 288 -23.57 -10.26 -12.95
CA ASN A 288 -22.76 -11.25 -12.21
C ASN A 288 -21.80 -10.55 -11.24
N LYS A 289 -21.26 -9.37 -11.62
CA LYS A 289 -20.46 -8.53 -10.71
C LYS A 289 -21.28 -8.06 -9.51
N ASN A 290 -22.50 -7.57 -9.71
CA ASN A 290 -23.33 -7.09 -8.60
C ASN A 290 -23.65 -8.23 -7.64
N GLU A 291 -24.07 -9.39 -8.17
CA GLU A 291 -24.36 -10.57 -7.36
C GLU A 291 -23.15 -11.02 -6.52
N CYS A 292 -21.98 -11.15 -7.14
CA CYS A 292 -20.74 -11.49 -6.46
C CYS A 292 -20.38 -10.48 -5.35
N SER A 293 -20.60 -9.18 -5.59
CA SER A 293 -20.40 -8.14 -4.58
C SER A 293 -21.37 -8.24 -3.40
N GLU A 294 -22.65 -8.56 -3.65
CA GLU A 294 -23.64 -8.75 -2.58
C GLU A 294 -23.26 -9.96 -1.71
N ILE A 295 -22.80 -11.07 -2.32
CA ILE A 295 -22.30 -12.25 -1.60
C ILE A 295 -21.05 -11.91 -0.78
N ASP A 296 -20.09 -11.19 -1.37
CA ASP A 296 -18.87 -10.76 -0.66
C ASP A 296 -19.20 -9.90 0.57
N GLN A 297 -20.18 -9.00 0.44
CA GLN A 297 -20.64 -8.18 1.56
C GLN A 297 -21.34 -9.01 2.63
N ALA A 298 -22.15 -10.00 2.25
CA ALA A 298 -22.76 -10.91 3.21
C ALA A 298 -21.70 -11.68 4.00
N ASN A 299 -20.69 -12.24 3.33
CA ASN A 299 -19.58 -12.95 4.00
C ASN A 299 -18.80 -12.02 4.94
N LYS A 300 -18.49 -10.79 4.52
CA LYS A 300 -17.84 -9.80 5.37
C LYS A 300 -18.62 -9.42 6.63
N LEU A 301 -19.94 -9.56 6.62
CA LEU A 301 -20.74 -9.37 7.84
C LEU A 301 -20.50 -10.54 8.80
N ILE A 302 -20.48 -11.77 8.31
CA ILE A 302 -20.23 -12.97 9.11
C ILE A 302 -18.82 -12.91 9.72
N ASP A 303 -17.82 -12.45 8.96
CA ASP A 303 -16.42 -12.33 9.42
C ASP A 303 -16.24 -11.38 10.62
N GLN A 304 -17.24 -10.56 10.96
CA GLN A 304 -17.22 -9.71 12.16
C GLN A 304 -17.45 -10.51 13.44
N LEU A 305 -18.01 -11.72 13.34
CA LEU A 305 -18.23 -12.60 14.48
C LEU A 305 -16.93 -13.33 14.84
N PRO A 306 -16.60 -13.43 16.15
CA PRO A 306 -15.40 -14.11 16.57
C PRO A 306 -15.48 -15.62 16.26
N GLN A 307 -14.37 -16.18 15.81
CA GLN A 307 -14.23 -17.62 15.53
C GLN A 307 -13.22 -18.25 16.51
N PRO A 308 -13.51 -19.42 17.10
CA PRO A 308 -14.78 -20.17 17.03
C PRO A 308 -15.83 -19.60 18.00
N SER A 309 -17.11 -19.57 17.59
CA SER A 309 -18.24 -19.27 18.50
C SER A 309 -19.56 -19.82 17.97
N LEU A 310 -20.48 -20.19 18.87
CA LEU A 310 -21.84 -20.57 18.47
C LEU A 310 -22.52 -19.49 17.62
N ALA A 311 -22.28 -18.22 17.94
CA ALA A 311 -22.78 -17.09 17.17
C ALA A 311 -22.36 -17.14 15.69
N PHE A 312 -21.10 -17.47 15.42
CA PHE A 312 -20.61 -17.65 14.05
C PHE A 312 -21.29 -18.84 13.37
N ASP A 313 -21.33 -20.00 14.05
CA ASP A 313 -21.87 -21.25 13.48
C ASP A 313 -23.35 -21.12 13.09
N VAL A 314 -24.15 -20.50 13.96
CA VAL A 314 -25.59 -20.28 13.75
C VAL A 314 -25.85 -19.33 12.59
N VAL A 315 -25.10 -18.23 12.53
CA VAL A 315 -25.24 -17.24 11.45
C VAL A 315 -24.76 -17.81 10.12
N PHE A 316 -23.70 -18.63 10.14
CA PHE A 316 -23.21 -19.33 8.95
C PHE A 316 -24.24 -20.36 8.44
N ALA A 317 -24.84 -21.16 9.33
CA ALA A 317 -25.91 -22.09 8.98
C ALA A 317 -27.15 -21.36 8.41
N TYR A 318 -27.51 -20.19 8.98
CA TYR A 318 -28.57 -19.36 8.42
C TYR A 318 -28.25 -18.88 7.00
N LYS A 319 -27.00 -18.45 6.76
CA LYS A 319 -26.53 -18.07 5.43
C LYS A 319 -26.61 -19.22 4.43
N GLN A 320 -26.26 -20.44 4.82
CA GLN A 320 -26.42 -21.62 3.96
C GLN A 320 -27.88 -21.85 3.55
N LYS A 321 -28.83 -21.76 4.50
CA LYS A 321 -30.28 -21.84 4.20
C LYS A 321 -30.76 -20.74 3.24
N LEU A 322 -30.19 -19.54 3.34
CA LEU A 322 -30.49 -18.44 2.42
C LEU A 322 -29.86 -18.64 1.04
N ASP A 323 -28.64 -19.16 0.98
CA ASP A 323 -27.97 -19.50 -0.27
C ASP A 323 -28.76 -20.59 -1.02
N GLU A 324 -29.26 -21.63 -0.35
CA GLU A 324 -30.11 -22.66 -0.99
C GLU A 324 -31.35 -22.06 -1.64
N LYS A 325 -32.02 -21.12 -0.95
CA LYS A 325 -33.16 -20.39 -1.53
C LYS A 325 -32.76 -19.56 -2.74
N MET A 326 -31.55 -18.99 -2.72
CA MET A 326 -31.01 -18.20 -3.83
C MET A 326 -30.71 -19.09 -5.03
N HIS A 327 -30.06 -20.25 -4.84
CA HIS A 327 -29.82 -21.24 -5.90
C HIS A 327 -31.12 -21.79 -6.50
N GLN A 328 -32.19 -21.88 -5.71
CA GLN A 328 -33.53 -22.25 -6.18
C GLN A 328 -34.29 -21.10 -6.87
N GLY A 329 -33.69 -19.91 -7.02
CA GLY A 329 -34.32 -18.73 -7.63
C GLY A 329 -35.44 -18.09 -6.79
N LYS A 330 -35.58 -18.47 -5.51
CA LYS A 330 -36.63 -17.96 -4.60
C LYS A 330 -36.26 -16.62 -3.95
N THR A 331 -35.00 -16.21 -4.03
CA THR A 331 -34.52 -14.94 -3.48
C THR A 331 -33.31 -14.44 -4.28
N SER A 332 -32.92 -13.18 -4.08
CA SER A 332 -31.76 -12.56 -4.71
C SER A 332 -30.58 -12.45 -3.74
N ALA A 333 -29.34 -12.36 -4.24
CA ALA A 333 -28.17 -12.11 -3.39
C ALA A 333 -28.29 -10.84 -2.55
N ARG A 334 -28.95 -9.79 -3.09
CA ARG A 334 -29.27 -8.58 -2.33
C ARG A 334 -30.17 -8.87 -1.13
N SER A 335 -31.21 -9.66 -1.33
CA SER A 335 -32.13 -10.08 -0.26
C SER A 335 -31.41 -10.93 0.79
N VAL A 336 -30.49 -11.81 0.37
CA VAL A 336 -29.62 -12.58 1.30
C VAL A 336 -28.81 -11.61 2.17
N ARG A 337 -28.07 -10.67 1.58
CA ARG A 337 -27.28 -9.68 2.33
C ARG A 337 -28.14 -8.86 3.30
N LEU A 338 -29.33 -8.42 2.85
CA LEU A 338 -30.25 -7.64 3.68
C LEU A 338 -30.78 -8.44 4.88
N ALA A 339 -31.02 -9.76 4.73
CA ALA A 339 -31.40 -10.63 5.84
C ALA A 339 -30.22 -10.96 6.77
N MET A 340 -28.99 -11.06 6.24
CA MET A 340 -27.79 -11.33 7.03
C MET A 340 -27.41 -10.19 7.98
N LYS A 341 -27.59 -8.93 7.55
CA LYS A 341 -27.23 -7.75 8.34
C LYS A 341 -27.86 -7.72 9.75
N PRO A 342 -29.19 -7.86 9.93
CA PRO A 342 -29.80 -7.89 11.25
C PRO A 342 -29.44 -9.13 12.05
N ALA A 343 -29.28 -10.30 11.41
CA ALA A 343 -28.90 -11.54 12.08
C ALA A 343 -27.52 -11.41 12.74
N VAL A 344 -26.53 -10.94 11.97
CA VAL A 344 -25.17 -10.68 12.46
C VAL A 344 -25.18 -9.61 13.55
N ALA A 345 -25.89 -8.49 13.34
CA ALA A 345 -25.93 -7.40 14.30
C ALA A 345 -26.57 -7.81 15.64
N LEU A 346 -27.64 -8.63 15.60
CA LEU A 346 -28.24 -9.19 16.81
C LEU A 346 -27.23 -10.05 17.56
N MET A 347 -26.57 -11.01 16.90
CA MET A 347 -25.57 -11.86 17.55
C MET A 347 -24.36 -11.07 18.05
N LEU A 348 -23.98 -9.98 17.37
CA LEU A 348 -22.94 -9.06 17.85
C LEU A 348 -23.35 -8.30 19.11
N SER A 349 -24.63 -8.00 19.30
CA SER A 349 -25.13 -7.29 20.49
C SER A 349 -25.12 -8.13 21.78
N ILE A 350 -25.09 -9.47 21.67
CA ILE A 350 -25.05 -10.38 22.82
C ILE A 350 -23.61 -10.47 23.35
N GLN A 351 -23.37 -10.21 24.64
CA GLN A 351 -22.01 -10.24 25.18
C GLN A 351 -21.36 -11.63 25.09
N ASP A 352 -22.08 -12.67 25.52
CA ASP A 352 -21.62 -14.05 25.42
C ASP A 352 -21.96 -14.65 24.05
N LYS A 353 -20.93 -14.94 23.25
CA LYS A 353 -21.07 -15.47 21.89
C LYS A 353 -21.39 -16.97 21.84
N GLN A 354 -21.47 -17.62 23.01
CA GLN A 354 -21.94 -19.00 23.15
C GLN A 354 -23.44 -19.08 23.47
N LEU A 355 -24.10 -17.94 23.69
CA LEU A 355 -25.54 -17.91 23.96
C LEU A 355 -26.35 -17.52 22.73
N LEU A 356 -27.45 -18.23 22.54
CA LEU A 356 -28.49 -17.84 21.60
C LEU A 356 -29.29 -16.65 22.14
N PRO A 357 -29.87 -15.82 21.25
CA PRO A 357 -30.78 -14.77 21.66
C PRO A 357 -32.04 -15.38 22.25
N ASP A 358 -32.54 -14.75 23.31
CA ASP A 358 -33.88 -14.95 23.84
C ASP A 358 -34.73 -13.72 23.51
N LEU A 359 -36.02 -13.75 23.87
CA LEU A 359 -36.92 -12.62 23.63
C LEU A 359 -36.43 -11.31 24.27
N ALA A 360 -35.75 -11.37 25.42
CA ALA A 360 -35.25 -10.18 26.09
C ALA A 360 -34.09 -9.53 25.32
N LYS A 361 -33.14 -10.34 24.82
CA LYS A 361 -32.03 -9.88 23.96
C LYS A 361 -32.55 -9.33 22.63
N VAL A 362 -33.55 -9.97 22.02
CA VAL A 362 -34.20 -9.45 20.79
C VAL A 362 -34.85 -8.10 21.05
N LYS A 363 -35.60 -7.93 22.16
CA LYS A 363 -36.17 -6.64 22.55
C LYS A 363 -35.10 -5.57 22.77
N ALA A 364 -34.03 -5.91 23.49
CA ALA A 364 -32.91 -4.99 23.74
C ALA A 364 -32.29 -4.48 22.43
N TYR A 365 -32.03 -5.39 21.48
CA TYR A 365 -31.54 -5.03 20.15
C TYR A 365 -32.53 -4.13 19.37
N LEU A 366 -33.82 -4.48 19.35
CA LEU A 366 -34.82 -3.72 18.61
C LEU A 366 -35.15 -2.35 19.23
N ASN A 367 -34.83 -2.12 20.50
CA ASN A 367 -34.89 -0.77 21.08
C ASN A 367 -33.94 0.21 20.38
N GLU A 368 -32.81 -0.27 19.83
CA GLU A 368 -31.86 0.58 19.10
C GLU A 368 -32.05 0.51 17.58
N TYR A 369 -32.49 -0.65 17.09
CA TYR A 369 -32.58 -0.98 15.66
C TYR A 369 -33.99 -1.39 15.21
N SER A 370 -35.02 -0.68 15.69
CA SER A 370 -36.44 -1.00 15.44
C SER A 370 -36.79 -1.19 13.96
N GLY A 371 -36.19 -0.41 13.04
CA GLY A 371 -36.38 -0.53 11.60
C GLY A 371 -35.92 -1.86 10.98
N GLN A 372 -35.18 -2.69 11.72
CA GLN A 372 -34.73 -4.01 11.27
C GLN A 372 -35.70 -5.14 11.62
N ALA A 373 -36.79 -4.85 12.32
CA ALA A 373 -37.71 -5.86 12.84
C ALA A 373 -38.28 -6.79 11.75
N ALA A 374 -38.63 -6.26 10.57
CA ALA A 374 -39.16 -7.08 9.47
C ALA A 374 -38.10 -8.03 8.88
N ALA A 375 -36.85 -7.57 8.76
CA ALA A 375 -35.77 -8.37 8.20
C ALA A 375 -35.28 -9.45 9.19
N LEU A 376 -35.48 -9.25 10.50
CA LEU A 376 -35.10 -10.20 11.55
C LEU A 376 -36.05 -11.42 11.63
N THR A 377 -37.30 -11.31 11.16
CA THR A 377 -38.29 -12.40 11.23
C THR A 377 -37.75 -13.72 10.67
N GLY A 378 -37.08 -13.68 9.52
CA GLY A 378 -36.54 -14.88 8.89
C GLY A 378 -35.46 -15.58 9.71
N PHE A 379 -34.67 -14.82 10.46
CA PHE A 379 -33.64 -15.37 11.34
C PHE A 379 -34.23 -15.94 12.62
N ILE A 380 -35.20 -15.27 13.24
CA ILE A 380 -35.86 -15.78 14.45
C ILE A 380 -36.60 -17.09 14.15
N ASN A 381 -37.33 -17.16 13.03
CA ASN A 381 -37.98 -18.41 12.63
C ASN A 381 -36.95 -19.52 12.41
N PHE A 382 -35.79 -19.21 11.81
CA PHE A 382 -34.70 -20.17 11.68
C PHE A 382 -34.16 -20.65 13.03
N LEU A 383 -34.01 -19.76 14.02
CA LEU A 383 -33.59 -20.14 15.37
C LEU A 383 -34.60 -21.04 16.06
N ASN A 384 -35.88 -20.69 16.00
CA ASN A 384 -36.95 -21.52 16.56
C ASN A 384 -36.99 -22.90 15.88
N ASP A 385 -36.89 -22.95 14.54
CA ASP A 385 -36.96 -24.20 13.78
C ASP A 385 -35.76 -25.13 14.00
N GLN A 386 -34.55 -24.60 14.24
CA GLN A 386 -33.31 -25.39 14.22
C GLN A 386 -32.61 -25.50 15.58
N TYR A 387 -32.93 -24.59 16.50
CA TYR A 387 -32.27 -24.48 17.82
C TYR A 387 -33.26 -24.38 18.98
N ASP A 388 -34.57 -24.53 18.72
CA ASP A 388 -35.63 -24.62 19.73
C ASP A 388 -35.64 -23.45 20.74
N THR A 389 -35.44 -22.23 20.23
CA THR A 389 -35.32 -21.02 21.07
C THR A 389 -36.66 -20.47 21.60
N ASP A 390 -37.80 -20.99 21.11
CA ASP A 390 -39.17 -20.60 21.46
C ASP A 390 -39.41 -19.08 21.58
N ILE A 391 -38.83 -18.30 20.65
CA ILE A 391 -38.96 -16.84 20.66
C ILE A 391 -40.30 -16.47 20.01
N ASP A 392 -41.27 -16.04 20.81
CA ASP A 392 -42.55 -15.50 20.32
C ASP A 392 -42.38 -14.10 19.69
N TYR A 393 -41.83 -14.08 18.48
CA TYR A 393 -41.58 -12.87 17.72
C TYR A 393 -42.83 -12.30 17.06
N ILE A 394 -43.84 -13.13 16.81
CA ILE A 394 -45.08 -12.72 16.16
C ILE A 394 -45.87 -11.82 17.11
N SER A 395 -46.07 -12.24 18.35
CA SER A 395 -46.73 -11.42 19.37
C SER A 395 -45.97 -10.12 19.63
N LEU A 396 -44.63 -10.18 19.67
CA LEU A 396 -43.80 -8.97 19.81
C LEU A 396 -44.06 -7.97 18.67
N LYS A 397 -44.11 -8.43 17.42
CA LYS A 397 -44.30 -7.58 16.24
C LYS A 397 -45.70 -6.98 16.17
N HIS A 398 -46.72 -7.70 16.63
CA HIS A 398 -48.11 -7.20 16.69
C HIS A 398 -48.37 -6.27 17.88
N SER A 399 -47.49 -6.25 18.88
CA SER A 399 -47.56 -5.29 19.98
C SER A 399 -47.13 -3.88 19.58
N ASN A 400 -47.44 -2.89 20.41
CA ASN A 400 -46.98 -1.50 20.24
C ASN A 400 -45.46 -1.32 20.46
N PHE A 401 -44.73 -2.37 20.86
CA PHE A 401 -43.32 -2.31 21.22
C PHE A 401 -42.44 -1.67 20.13
N ILE A 402 -42.59 -2.07 18.87
CA ILE A 402 -41.75 -1.52 17.77
C ILE A 402 -42.06 -0.04 17.51
N LYS A 403 -43.34 0.35 17.64
CA LYS A 403 -43.77 1.75 17.51
C LYS A 403 -43.19 2.60 18.65
N GLU A 404 -43.26 2.10 19.88
CA GLU A 404 -42.69 2.75 21.06
C GLU A 404 -41.16 2.86 21.00
N ALA A 405 -40.47 1.80 20.61
CA ALA A 405 -39.02 1.80 20.43
C ALA A 405 -38.58 2.84 19.39
N SER A 406 -39.28 2.91 18.25
CA SER A 406 -39.01 3.91 17.20
C SER A 406 -39.25 5.33 17.70
N LYS A 407 -40.31 5.55 18.46
CA LYS A 407 -40.61 6.85 19.09
C LYS A 407 -39.52 7.27 20.07
N ARG A 408 -39.10 6.38 20.98
CA ARG A 408 -38.02 6.64 21.94
C ARG A 408 -36.70 6.96 21.27
N LYS A 409 -36.42 6.33 20.12
CA LYS A 409 -35.22 6.64 19.33
C LYS A 409 -35.26 8.07 18.77
N LEU A 410 -36.38 8.48 18.18
CA LEU A 410 -36.58 9.85 17.69
C LEU A 410 -36.46 10.86 18.84
N GLU A 411 -37.04 10.57 20.01
CA GLU A 411 -36.92 11.39 21.22
C GLU A 411 -35.45 11.56 21.65
N LYS A 412 -34.69 10.45 21.74
CA LYS A 412 -33.26 10.50 22.09
C LYS A 412 -32.45 11.31 21.08
N GLU A 413 -32.71 11.14 19.79
CA GLU A 413 -32.02 11.90 18.73
C GLU A 413 -32.29 13.40 18.89
N LEU A 414 -33.56 13.81 19.03
CA LEU A 414 -33.93 15.21 19.23
C LEU A 414 -33.36 15.79 20.53
N ILE A 415 -33.40 15.05 21.64
CA ILE A 415 -32.79 15.49 22.91
C ILE A 415 -31.28 15.69 22.78
N SER A 416 -30.58 14.81 22.07
CA SER A 416 -29.12 14.97 21.87
C SER A 416 -28.77 16.22 21.05
N MET A 417 -29.66 16.65 20.16
CA MET A 417 -29.52 17.89 19.39
C MET A 417 -29.77 19.17 20.22
N LEU A 418 -30.35 19.06 21.41
CA LEU A 418 -30.51 20.18 22.35
C LEU A 418 -29.23 20.46 23.16
N SER A 419 -28.19 19.63 23.04
CA SER A 419 -26.93 19.84 23.76
C SER A 419 -26.12 21.00 23.14
N PRO A 420 -25.51 21.88 23.95
CA PRO A 420 -24.82 23.08 23.46
C PRO A 420 -23.53 22.81 22.67
N ASN A 421 -23.05 21.56 22.66
CA ASN A 421 -21.80 21.14 22.01
C ASN A 421 -22.02 20.38 20.69
N THR A 422 -23.24 20.34 20.16
CA THR A 422 -23.58 19.61 18.92
C THR A 422 -23.84 20.59 17.79
N ASP A 423 -23.19 20.40 16.64
CA ASP A 423 -23.49 21.15 15.42
C ASP A 423 -24.97 20.96 15.04
N PHE A 424 -25.77 22.01 15.19
CA PHE A 424 -27.21 21.93 15.01
C PHE A 424 -27.57 21.82 13.53
N ASN A 425 -28.19 20.70 13.15
CA ASN A 425 -28.65 20.46 11.79
C ASN A 425 -30.18 20.64 11.69
N VAL A 426 -30.61 21.79 11.17
CA VAL A 426 -32.05 22.14 10.98
C VAL A 426 -32.81 21.04 10.24
N MET A 427 -32.19 20.44 9.20
CA MET A 427 -32.86 19.43 8.39
C MET A 427 -33.15 18.16 9.19
N VAL A 428 -32.19 17.70 9.99
CA VAL A 428 -32.38 16.52 10.85
C VAL A 428 -33.41 16.82 11.94
N TRP A 429 -33.35 18.01 12.55
CA TRP A 429 -34.33 18.46 13.54
C TRP A 429 -35.75 18.45 12.98
N VAL A 430 -35.94 19.01 11.80
CA VAL A 430 -37.24 19.07 11.13
C VAL A 430 -37.75 17.68 10.77
N LYS A 431 -36.93 16.84 10.13
CA LYS A 431 -37.37 15.49 9.71
C LYS A 431 -37.73 14.60 10.90
N ASN A 432 -36.96 14.65 11.98
CA ASN A 432 -37.25 13.87 13.18
C ASN A 432 -38.42 14.47 13.97
N GLY A 433 -38.51 15.79 14.05
CA GLY A 433 -39.61 16.51 14.71
C GLY A 433 -40.96 16.25 14.03
N LEU A 434 -41.02 16.26 12.69
CA LEU A 434 -42.25 15.93 11.95
C LEU A 434 -42.70 14.49 12.21
N GLN A 435 -41.76 13.55 12.30
CA GLN A 435 -42.10 12.16 12.64
C GLN A 435 -42.59 12.03 14.08
N LEU A 436 -41.97 12.73 15.03
CA LEU A 436 -42.29 12.60 16.46
C LEU A 436 -43.57 13.35 16.85
N PHE A 437 -43.68 14.62 16.46
CA PHE A 437 -44.75 15.53 16.91
C PHE A 437 -45.98 15.51 16.02
N HIS A 438 -45.82 15.19 14.73
CA HIS A 438 -46.90 15.23 13.73
C HIS A 438 -47.22 13.86 13.15
N GLU A 439 -46.65 12.78 13.70
CA GLU A 439 -46.80 11.40 13.24
C GLU A 439 -46.57 11.21 11.72
N MET A 440 -45.74 12.07 11.13
CA MET A 440 -45.43 12.00 9.71
C MET A 440 -44.69 10.70 9.41
N SER A 441 -45.03 10.05 8.28
CA SER A 441 -44.33 8.84 7.86
C SER A 441 -42.85 9.12 7.58
N TYR A 442 -41.98 8.14 7.83
CA TYR A 442 -40.55 8.25 7.50
C TYR A 442 -40.35 8.60 6.00
N GLN A 443 -41.13 8.00 5.10
CA GLN A 443 -41.04 8.25 3.66
C GLN A 443 -41.42 9.68 3.29
N ASP A 444 -42.41 10.27 3.95
CA ASP A 444 -42.79 11.67 3.70
C ASP A 444 -41.78 12.64 4.29
N SER A 445 -41.24 12.33 5.49
CA SER A 445 -40.18 13.13 6.09
C SER A 445 -38.94 13.24 5.19
N LEU A 446 -38.61 12.19 4.41
CA LEU A 446 -37.47 12.22 3.48
C LEU A 446 -37.65 13.21 2.33
N LYS A 447 -38.89 13.49 1.92
CA LYS A 447 -39.23 14.40 0.81
C LYS A 447 -39.14 15.87 1.21
N ILE A 448 -39.03 16.17 2.50
CA ILE A 448 -38.84 17.53 3.01
C ILE A 448 -37.50 18.09 2.54
N LYS A 449 -37.54 19.31 2.02
CA LYS A 449 -36.40 20.07 1.51
C LYS A 449 -36.22 21.39 2.28
N LEU A 450 -35.02 21.98 2.20
CA LEU A 450 -34.70 23.23 2.89
C LEU A 450 -35.65 24.37 2.49
N GLU A 451 -35.98 24.45 1.20
CA GLU A 451 -36.91 25.45 0.63
C GLU A 451 -38.34 25.39 1.21
N MET A 452 -38.72 24.26 1.83
CA MET A 452 -40.02 24.08 2.45
C MET A 452 -40.06 24.55 3.91
N ILE A 453 -38.90 24.92 4.47
CA ILE A 453 -38.73 25.27 5.89
C ILE A 453 -38.58 26.78 5.99
N VAL A 454 -39.51 27.41 6.71
CA VAL A 454 -39.48 28.84 7.02
C VAL A 454 -39.19 29.00 8.50
N GLU A 455 -38.06 29.60 8.83
CA GLU A 455 -37.74 29.96 10.21
C GLU A 455 -38.61 31.15 10.65
N ILE A 456 -39.23 31.01 11.81
CA ILE A 456 -40.04 32.04 12.47
C ILE A 456 -39.51 32.26 13.89
N LYS A 457 -40.00 33.29 14.58
CA LYS A 457 -39.48 33.75 15.87
C LYS A 457 -39.30 32.61 16.89
N ASP A 458 -40.28 31.72 16.99
CA ASP A 458 -40.34 30.69 18.03
C ASP A 458 -40.13 29.26 17.47
N GLY A 459 -39.79 29.12 16.19
CA GLY A 459 -39.88 27.81 15.53
C GLY A 459 -39.53 27.76 14.05
N TYR A 460 -39.91 26.63 13.46
CA TYR A 460 -39.86 26.37 12.03
C TYR A 460 -41.28 26.01 11.55
N ASN A 461 -41.74 26.70 10.52
CA ASN A 461 -42.93 26.30 9.75
C ASN A 461 -42.49 25.49 8.54
N VAL A 462 -43.16 24.37 8.29
CA VAL A 462 -42.86 23.47 7.17
C VAL A 462 -44.11 23.29 6.32
N LEU A 463 -44.05 23.75 5.07
CA LEU A 463 -45.15 23.59 4.12
C LEU A 463 -44.94 22.30 3.30
N TYR A 464 -45.80 21.31 3.51
CA TYR A 464 -45.77 20.06 2.76
C TYR A 464 -47.19 19.57 2.48
N ASN A 465 -47.49 19.18 1.24
CA ASN A 465 -48.83 18.77 0.78
C ASN A 465 -49.97 19.74 1.16
N ASN A 466 -49.74 21.05 0.98
CA ASN A 466 -50.67 22.12 1.37
C ASN A 466 -51.05 22.13 2.87
N GLN A 467 -50.31 21.42 3.71
CA GLN A 467 -50.42 21.48 5.17
C GLN A 467 -49.20 22.20 5.73
N ASN A 468 -49.43 23.04 6.74
CA ASN A 468 -48.38 23.76 7.44
C ASN A 468 -48.13 23.09 8.79
N TYR A 469 -46.91 22.60 8.99
CA TYR A 469 -46.48 21.96 10.23
C TYR A 469 -45.57 22.89 11.02
N TRP A 470 -45.87 23.09 12.29
CA TRP A 470 -45.04 23.90 13.18
C TRP A 470 -44.13 23.02 14.04
N LEU A 471 -42.86 23.40 14.17
CA LEU A 471 -41.90 22.78 15.07
C LEU A 471 -41.20 23.84 15.93
N PRO A 472 -40.94 23.55 17.21
CA PRO A 472 -40.19 24.48 18.06
C PRO A 472 -38.76 24.63 17.58
N LYS A 473 -38.19 25.83 17.77
CA LYS A 473 -36.77 26.09 17.55
C LYS A 473 -35.97 25.54 18.74
N ASN A 474 -34.69 25.23 18.54
CA ASN A 474 -33.77 24.91 19.62
C ASN A 474 -33.57 26.18 20.47
N ILE A 475 -34.44 26.39 21.46
CA ILE A 475 -34.43 27.55 22.34
C ILE A 475 -33.85 27.09 23.68
N ASP A 476 -32.70 27.69 24.01
CA ASP A 476 -32.08 27.97 25.31
C ASP A 476 -32.36 27.00 26.51
N PRO A 477 -31.35 26.62 27.32
CA PRO A 477 -31.44 25.65 28.43
C PRO A 477 -32.38 26.02 29.61
N SER A 478 -33.19 27.06 29.51
CA SER A 478 -34.14 27.51 30.53
C SER A 478 -35.34 26.57 30.76
N PHE A 479 -35.45 25.45 30.02
CA PHE A 479 -36.39 24.35 30.32
C PHE A 479 -35.87 23.36 31.39
N LYS A 480 -34.97 23.79 32.28
CA LYS A 480 -34.79 23.12 33.57
C LYS A 480 -35.94 23.54 34.48
N LYS A 481 -36.91 22.65 34.69
CA LYS A 481 -37.76 22.71 35.89
C LYS A 481 -36.94 22.32 37.11
#